data_AF-A0A6I8LJ40-F1
#
_entry.id   AF-A0A6I8LJ40-F1
#
_cell.length_a   1.000
_cell.length_b   1.000
_cell.length_c   1.000
_cell.angle_alpha   90.00
_cell.angle_beta   90.00
_cell.angle_gamma   90.00
#
_symmetry.space_group_name_H-M   'P 1'
#
loop_
_entity.id
_entity.type
_entity.pdbx_description
1 polymer ?
#
loop_
_entity_poly.entity_id
_entity_poly.type
_entity_poly.pdbx_seq_one_letter_code
_entity_poly.pdbx_strand_id
1 'polypeptide(L)'
;MRKTTLVAAGAALVLTLTACSTSGTAAPAGAGNQPQANGGGLLASPFTDAIQLASASKQGTEKSKSAKFTMEGSAAGQTISATGAMAIDGANTKFSMTSTAAGETTEMRMVDKVMYIKLPAEQQKQMGTDKSWAKISADGTDPVSQAMGASLTQSAEQSDPSKMLDQISKAGRIISSDQTELNGEQVNHYKVELDVAKAVDQFTGQLPAATRDKVAGMLKGKDIKIPAELWLNKDNLPVQVTMDQGPMMQAMGVPAGDAKFTMKYSDWGTQVDVSAPPADQVVDLGELMKKAGR
;
A
#
# COMPACT_ATOMS: atom_id res chain seq x y z
N MET A 1 -4.65 -49.47 -42.92
CA MET A 1 -5.11 -50.80 -42.50
C MET A 1 -4.20 -51.31 -41.39
N ARG A 2 -4.80 -51.79 -40.29
CA ARG A 2 -4.32 -52.79 -39.29
C ARG A 2 -2.99 -52.45 -38.57
N LYS A 3 -3.03 -52.12 -37.27
CA LYS A 3 -3.00 -53.03 -36.07
C LYS A 3 -1.72 -53.91 -36.10
N THR A 4 -0.83 -53.92 -35.11
CA THR A 4 -0.94 -54.48 -33.74
C THR A 4 0.45 -54.32 -33.05
N THR A 5 0.59 -53.84 -31.81
CA THR A 5 0.56 -54.51 -30.48
C THR A 5 1.80 -55.35 -30.07
N LEU A 6 2.16 -55.20 -28.78
CA LEU A 6 2.83 -56.12 -27.83
C LEU A 6 4.34 -55.96 -27.45
N VAL A 7 4.55 -55.37 -26.26
CA VAL A 7 5.16 -55.92 -25.01
C VAL A 7 6.39 -56.83 -25.10
N ALA A 8 7.46 -56.47 -24.37
CA ALA A 8 8.22 -57.41 -23.53
C ALA A 8 9.11 -56.66 -22.51
N ALA A 9 9.05 -57.12 -21.25
CA ALA A 9 9.89 -56.71 -20.14
C ALA A 9 11.31 -57.30 -20.24
N GLY A 10 12.30 -56.62 -19.67
CA GLY A 10 13.66 -57.12 -19.53
C GLY A 10 14.34 -56.51 -18.31
N ALA A 11 14.33 -57.24 -17.20
CA ALA A 11 15.12 -56.96 -16.02
C ALA A 11 16.60 -57.28 -16.30
N ALA A 12 17.51 -56.37 -15.98
CA ALA A 12 18.94 -56.62 -15.96
C ALA A 12 19.52 -56.19 -14.60
N LEU A 13 19.85 -57.21 -13.79
CA LEU A 13 20.75 -57.12 -12.64
C LEU A 13 22.14 -56.67 -13.12
N VAL A 14 22.75 -55.68 -12.46
CA VAL A 14 24.21 -55.49 -12.51
C VAL A 14 24.76 -55.19 -11.11
N LEU A 15 25.28 -56.26 -10.51
CA LEU A 15 26.50 -56.43 -9.71
C LEU A 15 27.04 -55.25 -8.87
N THR A 16 27.00 -55.48 -7.56
CA THR A 16 27.66 -54.77 -6.48
C THR A 16 29.18 -55.01 -6.48
N LEU A 17 29.99 -53.95 -6.39
CA LEU A 17 31.37 -54.02 -5.87
C LEU A 17 31.42 -53.40 -4.47
N THR A 18 31.62 -54.26 -3.48
CA THR A 18 31.97 -53.93 -2.10
C THR A 18 33.48 -53.75 -1.99
N ALA A 19 33.92 -52.55 -1.64
CA ALA A 19 35.27 -52.32 -1.11
C ALA A 19 35.17 -52.07 0.40
N CYS A 20 35.65 -53.03 1.17
CA CYS A 20 35.82 -52.93 2.62
C CYS A 20 37.11 -52.17 2.93
N SER A 21 37.04 -51.18 3.81
CA SER A 21 38.18 -50.77 4.65
C SER A 21 37.62 -50.33 6.00
N THR A 22 37.98 -51.10 7.01
CA THR A 22 37.52 -51.10 8.38
C THR A 22 38.18 -49.99 9.21
N SER A 23 37.38 -49.22 9.95
CA SER A 23 37.69 -48.72 11.30
C SER A 23 36.36 -48.34 11.95
N GLY A 24 35.97 -49.09 12.98
CA GLY A 24 34.62 -49.05 13.55
C GLY A 24 34.37 -47.87 14.50
N THR A 25 33.10 -47.55 14.72
CA THR A 25 32.44 -47.42 16.04
C THR A 25 30.91 -47.43 15.83
N ALA A 26 30.22 -48.30 16.57
CA ALA A 26 28.79 -48.43 16.92
C ALA A 26 27.65 -47.76 16.11
N ALA A 27 26.62 -48.56 15.77
CA ALA A 27 25.24 -48.15 15.45
C ALA A 27 24.42 -47.96 16.77
N PRO A 28 23.24 -47.27 16.81
CA PRO A 28 22.06 -47.58 15.97
C PRO A 28 21.14 -46.41 15.52
N ALA A 29 20.31 -46.75 14.53
CA ALA A 29 18.92 -46.34 14.27
C ALA A 29 18.47 -44.86 14.41
N GLY A 30 18.01 -44.31 13.29
CA GLY A 30 17.14 -43.14 13.26
C GLY A 30 16.72 -42.78 11.84
N ALA A 31 15.63 -43.37 11.38
CA ALA A 31 14.92 -42.89 10.20
C ALA A 31 14.43 -41.46 10.47
N GLY A 32 15.07 -40.48 9.85
CA GLY A 32 14.62 -39.11 9.81
C GLY A 32 14.36 -38.73 8.36
N ASN A 33 13.11 -38.85 7.92
CA ASN A 33 12.60 -38.12 6.78
C ASN A 33 12.88 -36.63 7.04
N GLN A 34 13.96 -36.10 6.49
CA GLN A 34 14.14 -34.66 6.35
C GLN A 34 13.06 -34.19 5.36
N PRO A 35 12.15 -33.29 5.77
CA PRO A 35 11.31 -32.60 4.80
C PRO A 35 12.25 -31.85 3.88
N GLN A 36 12.17 -32.15 2.57
CA GLN A 36 12.69 -31.26 1.54
C GLN A 36 12.11 -29.88 1.81
N ALA A 37 12.95 -28.96 2.27
CA ALA A 37 12.64 -27.54 2.29
C ALA A 37 12.45 -27.10 0.84
N ASN A 38 11.19 -27.03 0.43
CA ASN A 38 10.79 -26.32 -0.79
C ASN A 38 11.37 -24.89 -0.71
N GLY A 39 11.98 -24.45 -1.81
CA GLY A 39 12.70 -23.19 -1.92
C GLY A 39 11.82 -21.94 -1.77
N GLY A 40 11.45 -21.61 -0.54
CA GLY A 40 10.97 -20.30 -0.12
C GLY A 40 12.03 -19.64 0.75
N GLY A 41 12.58 -18.51 0.32
CA GLY A 41 13.59 -17.78 1.09
C GLY A 41 13.10 -17.53 2.52
N LEU A 42 13.94 -17.87 3.50
CA LEU A 42 13.65 -17.65 4.92
C LEU A 42 13.44 -16.16 5.19
N LEU A 43 12.50 -15.84 6.09
CA LEU A 43 12.28 -14.48 6.57
C LEU A 43 13.53 -14.00 7.30
N ALA A 44 14.17 -12.95 6.77
CA ALA A 44 15.34 -12.34 7.39
C ALA A 44 14.99 -11.73 8.76
N SER A 45 15.97 -11.65 9.65
CA SER A 45 15.79 -11.00 10.96
C SER A 45 15.28 -9.56 10.80
N PRO A 46 14.36 -9.11 11.69
CA PRO A 46 13.84 -7.75 11.63
C PRO A 46 14.93 -6.68 11.77
N PHE A 47 14.72 -5.54 11.11
CA PHE A 47 15.59 -4.37 11.25
C PHE A 47 15.39 -3.68 12.60
N THR A 48 16.48 -3.18 13.20
CA THR A 48 16.40 -2.32 14.39
C THR A 48 16.62 -0.84 14.06
N ASP A 49 17.04 -0.54 12.84
CA ASP A 49 17.27 0.81 12.32
C ASP A 49 16.21 1.19 11.29
N ALA A 50 15.62 2.38 11.46
CA ALA A 50 14.53 2.86 10.61
C ALA A 50 14.99 3.23 9.18
N ILE A 51 16.26 3.64 9.00
CA ILE A 51 16.81 3.97 7.69
C ILE A 51 17.01 2.70 6.88
N GLN A 52 17.55 1.64 7.50
CA GLN A 52 17.69 0.33 6.87
C GLN A 52 16.33 -0.27 6.48
N LEU A 53 15.36 -0.22 7.39
CA LEU A 53 13.98 -0.66 7.12
C LEU A 53 13.39 0.06 5.90
N ALA A 54 13.49 1.39 5.86
CA ALA A 54 12.98 2.19 4.76
C ALA A 54 13.67 1.89 3.43
N SER A 55 14.99 1.78 3.43
CA SER A 55 15.76 1.41 2.25
C SER A 55 15.38 0.03 1.71
N ALA A 56 15.23 -0.96 2.59
CA ALA A 56 14.87 -2.32 2.20
C ALA A 56 13.47 -2.37 1.59
N SER A 57 12.50 -1.68 2.19
CA SER A 57 11.14 -1.67 1.64
C SER A 57 11.03 -0.88 0.35
N LYS A 58 11.73 0.24 0.22
CA LYS A 58 11.83 0.98 -1.06
C LYS A 58 12.33 0.09 -2.19
N GLN A 59 13.39 -0.68 -1.96
CA GLN A 59 13.90 -1.62 -2.95
C GLN A 59 12.88 -2.70 -3.32
N GLY A 60 12.16 -3.24 -2.31
CA GLY A 60 11.07 -4.19 -2.54
C GLY A 60 9.97 -3.60 -3.43
N THR A 61 9.50 -2.40 -3.09
CA THR A 61 8.44 -1.72 -3.83
C THR A 61 8.86 -1.35 -5.25
N GLU A 62 10.10 -0.85 -5.45
CA GLU A 62 10.65 -0.54 -6.77
C GLU A 62 10.80 -1.78 -7.67
N LYS A 63 11.05 -2.95 -7.06
CA LYS A 63 11.11 -4.23 -7.78
C LYS A 63 9.73 -4.73 -8.18
N SER A 64 8.73 -4.62 -7.29
CA SER A 64 7.37 -5.11 -7.53
C SER A 64 6.55 -4.20 -8.44
N LYS A 65 6.71 -2.87 -8.33
CA LYS A 65 6.04 -1.85 -9.17
C LYS A 65 4.51 -1.83 -9.15
N SER A 66 3.84 -2.71 -8.41
CA SER A 66 2.38 -2.72 -8.30
C SER A 66 1.91 -3.47 -7.08
N ALA A 67 0.71 -3.15 -6.62
CA ALA A 67 0.00 -3.86 -5.56
C ALA A 67 -1.51 -3.68 -5.68
N LYS A 68 -2.27 -4.60 -5.10
CA LYS A 68 -3.63 -4.33 -4.65
C LYS A 68 -3.61 -3.87 -3.21
N PHE A 69 -4.63 -3.12 -2.82
CA PHE A 69 -4.77 -2.66 -1.44
C PHE A 69 -6.21 -2.63 -0.98
N THR A 70 -6.39 -2.77 0.33
CA THR A 70 -7.62 -2.40 1.03
C THR A 70 -7.28 -1.47 2.18
N MET A 71 -8.18 -0.53 2.46
CA MET A 71 -8.10 0.41 3.56
C MET A 71 -9.38 0.33 4.36
N GLU A 72 -9.25 0.33 5.68
CA GLU A 72 -10.35 0.49 6.61
C GLU A 72 -9.92 1.49 7.69
N GLY A 73 -10.84 2.35 8.10
CA GLY A 73 -10.58 3.24 9.22
C GLY A 73 -11.81 4.03 9.62
N SER A 74 -11.61 4.93 10.56
CA SER A 74 -12.63 5.89 10.95
C SER A 74 -12.03 7.28 11.10
N ALA A 75 -12.80 8.29 10.75
CA ALA A 75 -12.47 9.69 11.00
C ALA A 75 -13.74 10.44 11.34
N ALA A 76 -13.69 11.28 12.39
CA ALA A 76 -14.83 12.10 12.82
C ALA A 76 -16.14 11.31 13.03
N GLY A 77 -16.06 10.06 13.51
CA GLY A 77 -17.21 9.19 13.74
C GLY A 77 -17.80 8.54 12.48
N GLN A 78 -17.15 8.68 11.32
CA GLN A 78 -17.54 8.02 10.09
C GLN A 78 -16.56 6.90 9.74
N THR A 79 -17.08 5.73 9.42
CA THR A 79 -16.28 4.64 8.84
C THR A 79 -15.93 4.97 7.40
N ILE A 80 -14.67 4.74 7.04
CA ILE A 80 -14.12 4.90 5.72
C ILE A 80 -13.53 3.56 5.31
N SER A 81 -13.87 3.08 4.12
CA SER A 81 -13.21 1.94 3.51
C SER A 81 -12.78 2.26 2.09
N ALA A 82 -11.73 1.60 1.60
CA ALA A 82 -11.36 1.65 0.21
C ALA A 82 -10.77 0.31 -0.25
N THR A 83 -10.96 0.00 -1.52
CA THR A 83 -10.31 -1.14 -2.19
C THR A 83 -9.80 -0.65 -3.53
N GLY A 84 -8.58 -1.04 -3.89
CA GLY A 84 -7.99 -0.59 -5.13
C GLY A 84 -6.78 -1.37 -5.59
N ALA A 85 -6.20 -0.89 -6.66
CA ALA A 85 -4.94 -1.38 -7.21
C ALA A 85 -4.13 -0.21 -7.74
N MET A 86 -2.81 -0.34 -7.69
CA MET A 86 -1.88 0.69 -8.11
C MET A 86 -0.71 0.12 -8.90
N ALA A 87 -0.26 0.87 -9.91
CA ALA A 87 0.99 0.69 -10.62
C ALA A 87 1.90 1.87 -10.26
N ILE A 88 3.00 1.57 -9.55
CA ILE A 88 3.91 2.52 -8.93
C ILE A 88 4.99 2.91 -9.94
N ASP A 89 5.03 4.20 -10.27
CA ASP A 89 6.02 4.80 -11.19
C ASP A 89 6.29 6.27 -10.81
N GLY A 90 6.61 6.51 -9.54
CA GLY A 90 6.85 7.85 -9.00
C GLY A 90 5.67 8.79 -9.29
N ALA A 91 5.93 9.93 -9.93
CA ALA A 91 4.90 10.90 -10.30
C ALA A 91 3.93 10.41 -11.39
N ASN A 92 4.22 9.31 -12.07
CA ASN A 92 3.34 8.69 -13.07
C ASN A 92 2.54 7.51 -12.52
N THR A 93 2.53 7.34 -11.19
CA THR A 93 1.77 6.28 -10.52
C THR A 93 0.31 6.31 -10.96
N LYS A 94 -0.19 5.14 -11.38
CA LYS A 94 -1.58 4.94 -11.77
C LYS A 94 -2.30 4.18 -10.68
N PHE A 95 -3.54 4.52 -10.40
CA PHE A 95 -4.35 3.74 -9.47
C PHE A 95 -5.83 3.78 -9.84
N SER A 96 -6.55 2.74 -9.44
CA SER A 96 -8.00 2.71 -9.41
C SER A 96 -8.42 2.31 -8.02
N MET A 97 -9.37 3.03 -7.44
CA MET A 97 -9.92 2.69 -6.14
C MET A 97 -11.40 2.99 -6.05
N THR A 98 -12.10 2.16 -5.30
CA THR A 98 -13.46 2.41 -4.84
C THR A 98 -13.39 2.69 -3.36
N SER A 99 -13.91 3.83 -2.94
CA SER A 99 -13.97 4.23 -1.53
C SER A 99 -15.42 4.38 -1.09
N THR A 100 -15.71 3.99 0.14
CA THR A 100 -17.01 4.19 0.78
C THR A 100 -16.83 5.02 2.04
N ALA A 101 -17.53 6.14 2.13
CA ALA A 101 -17.56 7.00 3.31
C ALA A 101 -18.99 7.51 3.53
N ALA A 102 -19.45 7.52 4.79
CA ALA A 102 -20.80 7.96 5.15
C ALA A 102 -21.94 7.28 4.34
N GLY A 103 -21.73 6.04 3.90
CA GLY A 103 -22.68 5.28 3.07
C GLY A 103 -22.64 5.62 1.58
N GLU A 104 -21.86 6.61 1.15
CA GLU A 104 -21.65 6.95 -0.25
C GLU A 104 -20.42 6.25 -0.79
N THR A 105 -20.56 5.64 -1.97
CA THR A 105 -19.46 4.95 -2.66
C THR A 105 -19.03 5.77 -3.86
N THR A 106 -17.73 6.08 -3.92
CA THR A 106 -17.10 6.86 -4.99
C THR A 106 -15.95 6.08 -5.59
N GLU A 107 -15.94 5.99 -6.92
CA GLU A 107 -14.84 5.43 -7.70
C GLU A 107 -13.89 6.55 -8.12
N MET A 108 -12.59 6.32 -7.97
CA MET A 108 -11.53 7.26 -8.35
C MET A 108 -10.47 6.54 -9.18
N ARG A 109 -9.95 7.23 -10.19
CA ARG A 109 -8.85 6.74 -11.02
C ARG A 109 -7.81 7.83 -11.20
N MET A 110 -6.54 7.47 -11.17
CA MET A 110 -5.42 8.31 -11.55
C MET A 110 -4.73 7.70 -12.77
N VAL A 111 -4.73 8.43 -13.88
CA VAL A 111 -4.07 8.03 -15.13
C VAL A 111 -3.42 9.26 -15.74
N ASP A 112 -2.14 9.15 -16.09
CA ASP A 112 -1.39 10.19 -16.79
C ASP A 112 -1.50 11.57 -16.11
N LYS A 113 -1.39 11.58 -14.77
CA LYS A 113 -1.53 12.76 -13.88
C LYS A 113 -2.90 13.45 -13.95
N VAL A 114 -3.91 12.75 -14.42
CA VAL A 114 -5.31 13.17 -14.39
C VAL A 114 -6.06 12.33 -13.37
N MET A 115 -6.64 13.01 -12.38
CA MET A 115 -7.58 12.42 -11.45
C MET A 115 -8.97 12.42 -12.07
N TYR A 116 -9.61 11.26 -12.09
CA TYR A 116 -10.99 11.06 -12.47
C TYR A 116 -11.78 10.64 -11.24
N ILE A 117 -12.88 11.33 -10.98
CA ILE A 117 -13.78 11.05 -9.85
C ILE A 117 -15.15 10.75 -10.44
N LYS A 118 -15.71 9.58 -10.12
CA LYS A 118 -17.06 9.23 -10.54
C LYS A 118 -18.06 10.02 -9.72
N LEU A 119 -18.93 10.76 -10.40
CA LEU A 119 -19.95 11.57 -9.76
C LEU A 119 -21.16 10.69 -9.42
N PRO A 120 -21.59 10.62 -8.14
CA PRO A 120 -22.88 10.05 -7.77
C PRO A 120 -24.04 10.77 -8.49
N ALA A 121 -25.14 10.06 -8.73
CA ALA A 121 -26.27 10.60 -9.49
C ALA A 121 -26.85 11.90 -8.90
N GLU A 122 -26.80 12.06 -7.58
CA GLU A 122 -27.26 13.29 -6.93
C GLU A 122 -26.33 14.48 -7.22
N GLN A 123 -25.01 14.27 -7.18
CA GLN A 123 -24.04 15.30 -7.54
C GLN A 123 -24.14 15.69 -9.02
N GLN A 124 -24.39 14.73 -9.91
CA GLN A 124 -24.63 15.01 -11.34
C GLN A 124 -25.80 15.99 -11.53
N LYS A 125 -26.92 15.75 -10.83
CA LYS A 125 -28.10 16.64 -10.87
C LYS A 125 -27.79 18.02 -10.30
N GLN A 126 -27.16 18.08 -9.13
CA GLN A 126 -26.78 19.34 -8.47
C GLN A 126 -25.85 20.18 -9.35
N MET A 127 -24.94 19.52 -10.07
CA MET A 127 -23.97 20.16 -10.95
C MET A 127 -24.48 20.37 -12.38
N GLY A 128 -25.73 19.98 -12.68
CA GLY A 128 -26.35 20.16 -13.99
C GLY A 128 -25.62 19.45 -15.13
N THR A 129 -25.05 18.26 -14.87
CA THR A 129 -24.30 17.48 -15.87
C THR A 129 -24.89 16.10 -16.09
N ASP A 130 -24.83 15.65 -17.34
CA ASP A 130 -25.11 14.27 -17.76
C ASP A 130 -23.87 13.36 -17.65
N LYS A 131 -22.70 13.94 -17.30
CA LYS A 131 -21.42 13.25 -17.27
C LYS A 131 -21.24 12.49 -15.97
N SER A 132 -20.84 11.22 -16.08
CA SER A 132 -20.65 10.33 -14.93
C SER A 132 -19.31 10.55 -14.23
N TRP A 133 -18.38 11.27 -14.84
CA TRP A 133 -17.03 11.47 -14.33
C TRP A 133 -16.64 12.93 -14.40
N ALA A 134 -16.07 13.45 -13.32
CA ALA A 134 -15.32 14.70 -13.33
C ALA A 134 -13.82 14.40 -13.44
N LYS A 135 -13.07 15.26 -14.12
CA LYS A 135 -11.61 15.22 -14.16
C LYS A 135 -10.97 16.46 -13.57
N ILE A 136 -9.78 16.28 -13.01
CA ILE A 136 -8.84 17.34 -12.64
C ILE A 136 -7.46 16.90 -13.10
N SER A 137 -6.73 17.74 -13.83
CA SER A 137 -5.36 17.45 -14.25
C SER A 137 -4.34 18.15 -13.36
N ALA A 138 -3.23 17.49 -13.03
CA ALA A 138 -2.13 18.15 -12.33
C ALA A 138 -1.48 19.28 -13.16
N ASP A 139 -1.50 19.14 -14.48
CA ASP A 139 -0.93 20.08 -15.45
C ASP A 139 -2.01 20.93 -16.15
N GLY A 140 -3.24 20.97 -15.59
CA GLY A 140 -4.36 21.69 -16.16
C GLY A 140 -4.24 23.22 -16.01
N THR A 141 -4.80 23.95 -16.97
CA THR A 141 -4.76 25.42 -17.00
C THR A 141 -5.99 26.08 -16.38
N ASP A 142 -7.03 25.31 -16.05
CA ASP A 142 -8.19 25.86 -15.37
C ASP A 142 -7.87 26.18 -13.89
N PRO A 143 -8.60 27.11 -13.25
CA PRO A 143 -8.29 27.55 -11.89
C PRO A 143 -8.27 26.42 -10.84
N VAL A 144 -9.08 25.37 -11.04
CA VAL A 144 -9.18 24.25 -10.09
C VAL A 144 -7.95 23.35 -10.21
N SER A 145 -7.53 23.02 -11.44
CA SER A 145 -6.26 22.34 -11.68
C SER A 145 -5.04 23.14 -11.21
N GLN A 146 -4.99 24.45 -11.46
CA GLN A 146 -3.88 25.28 -10.95
C GLN A 146 -3.81 25.30 -9.42
N ALA A 147 -4.96 25.26 -8.75
CA ALA A 147 -5.01 25.24 -7.29
C ALA A 147 -4.64 23.87 -6.69
N MET A 148 -5.01 22.77 -7.35
CA MET A 148 -4.88 21.42 -6.79
C MET A 148 -3.76 20.58 -7.41
N GLY A 149 -3.13 21.03 -8.50
CA GLY A 149 -2.21 20.20 -9.27
C GLY A 149 -1.00 19.72 -8.49
N ALA A 150 -0.40 20.60 -7.67
CA ALA A 150 0.70 20.22 -6.78
C ALA A 150 0.26 19.17 -5.74
N SER A 151 -0.93 19.32 -5.17
CA SER A 151 -1.50 18.34 -4.24
C SER A 151 -1.78 17.01 -4.93
N LEU A 152 -2.27 17.00 -6.18
CA LEU A 152 -2.48 15.77 -6.96
C LEU A 152 -1.17 15.03 -7.21
N THR A 153 -0.11 15.73 -7.64
CA THR A 153 1.21 15.13 -7.80
C THR A 153 1.73 14.57 -6.48
N GLN A 154 1.62 15.34 -5.40
CA GLN A 154 2.05 14.89 -4.07
C GLN A 154 1.26 13.66 -3.61
N SER A 155 -0.06 13.62 -3.81
CA SER A 155 -0.90 12.46 -3.46
C SER A 155 -0.52 11.23 -4.27
N ALA A 156 -0.22 11.37 -5.57
CA ALA A 156 0.25 10.27 -6.40
C ALA A 156 1.59 9.70 -5.88
N GLU A 157 2.55 10.57 -5.53
CA GLU A 157 3.81 10.13 -4.93
C GLU A 157 3.60 9.45 -3.58
N GLN A 158 2.73 10.01 -2.72
CA GLN A 158 2.45 9.49 -1.38
C GLN A 158 1.63 8.20 -1.36
N SER A 159 1.02 7.83 -2.50
CA SER A 159 0.34 6.55 -2.62
C SER A 159 1.31 5.36 -2.64
N ASP A 160 2.58 5.59 -3.02
CA ASP A 160 3.65 4.59 -2.96
C ASP A 160 3.88 4.16 -1.51
N PRO A 161 3.66 2.87 -1.16
CA PRO A 161 3.78 2.40 0.21
C PRO A 161 5.17 2.57 0.83
N SER A 162 6.22 2.66 0.00
CA SER A 162 7.59 2.91 0.47
C SER A 162 7.76 4.32 1.05
N LYS A 163 6.92 5.29 0.66
CA LYS A 163 6.98 6.66 1.19
C LYS A 163 6.66 6.72 2.67
N MET A 164 5.74 5.90 3.15
CA MET A 164 5.46 5.85 4.59
C MET A 164 6.70 5.42 5.38
N LEU A 165 7.49 4.49 4.84
CA LEU A 165 8.68 4.01 5.54
C LEU A 165 9.82 5.02 5.45
N ASP A 166 9.95 5.73 4.32
CA ASP A 166 10.82 6.90 4.22
C ASP A 166 10.45 7.97 5.27
N GLN A 167 9.16 8.20 5.52
CA GLN A 167 8.71 9.09 6.60
C GLN A 167 9.12 8.59 7.98
N ILE A 168 8.93 7.30 8.26
CA ILE A 168 9.36 6.69 9.53
C ILE A 168 10.88 6.84 9.71
N SER A 169 11.68 6.75 8.66
CA SER A 169 13.14 6.94 8.74
C SER A 169 13.56 8.37 9.11
N LYS A 170 12.77 9.36 8.70
CA LYS A 170 13.07 10.80 8.88
C LYS A 170 12.48 11.37 10.17
N ALA A 171 11.24 10.99 10.45
CA ALA A 171 10.44 11.57 11.51
C ALA A 171 10.05 10.55 12.59
N GLY A 172 10.33 9.27 12.40
CA GLY A 172 9.94 8.23 13.33
C GLY A 172 11.10 7.50 14.00
N ARG A 173 10.72 6.49 14.78
CA ARG A 173 11.65 5.53 15.43
C ARG A 173 10.98 4.16 15.55
N ILE A 174 11.79 3.11 15.51
CA ILE A 174 11.34 1.75 15.85
C ILE A 174 11.33 1.60 17.37
N ILE A 175 10.19 1.16 17.91
CA ILE A 175 9.99 0.87 19.33
C ILE A 175 10.29 -0.59 19.63
N SER A 176 9.78 -1.48 18.77
CA SER A 176 10.04 -2.90 18.85
C SER A 176 9.97 -3.53 17.46
N SER A 177 10.67 -4.65 17.30
CA SER A 177 10.66 -5.44 16.08
C SER A 177 10.72 -6.92 16.44
N ASP A 178 9.86 -7.73 15.85
CA ASP A 178 9.78 -9.17 16.08
C ASP A 178 9.32 -9.91 14.81
N GLN A 179 9.27 -11.23 14.89
CA GLN A 179 8.74 -12.10 13.83
C GLN A 179 7.45 -12.74 14.32
N THR A 180 6.39 -12.63 13.52
CA THR A 180 5.08 -13.18 13.81
C THR A 180 4.46 -13.78 12.55
N GLU A 181 3.41 -14.56 12.73
CA GLU A 181 2.53 -14.97 11.63
C GLU A 181 1.40 -13.96 11.48
N LEU A 182 1.07 -13.58 10.24
CA LEU A 182 -0.11 -12.80 9.89
C LEU A 182 -0.81 -13.48 8.73
N ASN A 183 -2.07 -13.90 8.94
CA ASN A 183 -2.88 -14.61 7.93
C ASN A 183 -2.17 -15.85 7.31
N GLY A 184 -1.40 -16.59 8.10
CA GLY A 184 -0.66 -17.77 7.62
C GLY A 184 0.69 -17.45 6.94
N GLU A 185 1.09 -16.18 6.85
CA GLU A 185 2.37 -15.75 6.31
C GLU A 185 3.31 -15.30 7.45
N GLN A 186 4.56 -15.79 7.44
CA GLN A 186 5.59 -15.29 8.34
C GLN A 186 6.03 -13.89 7.91
N VAL A 187 5.95 -12.94 8.85
CA VAL A 187 6.22 -11.52 8.61
C VAL A 187 7.11 -10.93 9.71
N ASN A 188 7.89 -9.91 9.36
CA ASN A 188 8.55 -9.06 10.32
C ASN A 188 7.55 -7.99 10.78
N HIS A 189 7.28 -7.92 12.08
CA HIS A 189 6.39 -6.94 12.71
C HIS A 189 7.20 -5.84 13.38
N TYR A 190 6.81 -4.59 13.14
CA TYR A 190 7.43 -3.41 13.70
C TYR A 190 6.37 -2.56 14.39
N LYS A 191 6.66 -2.11 15.61
CA LYS A 191 5.96 -1.00 16.25
C LYS A 191 6.82 0.23 16.11
N VAL A 192 6.25 1.30 15.58
CA VAL A 192 6.95 2.55 15.35
C VAL A 192 6.15 3.72 15.89
N GLU A 193 6.84 4.82 16.15
CA GLU A 193 6.22 6.10 16.48
C GLU A 193 6.69 7.13 15.47
N LEU A 194 5.77 7.90 14.89
CA LEU A 194 6.08 9.07 14.07
C LEU A 194 5.96 10.33 14.92
N ASP A 195 6.97 11.19 14.85
CA ASP A 195 6.98 12.49 15.50
C ASP A 195 6.30 13.53 14.61
N VAL A 196 5.11 13.98 15.03
CA VAL A 196 4.33 14.96 14.26
C VAL A 196 5.11 16.26 14.07
N ALA A 197 5.89 16.70 15.07
CA ALA A 197 6.64 17.95 14.98
C ALA A 197 7.72 17.91 13.89
N LYS A 198 8.26 16.72 13.57
CA LYS A 198 9.25 16.52 12.50
C LYS A 198 8.64 16.34 11.11
N ALA A 199 7.34 16.08 11.05
CA ALA A 199 6.61 15.74 9.83
C ALA A 199 5.34 16.60 9.63
N VAL A 200 5.26 17.79 10.26
CA VAL A 200 4.05 18.65 10.21
C VAL A 200 3.59 18.93 8.77
N ASP A 201 4.53 19.21 7.87
CA ASP A 201 4.22 19.47 6.46
C ASP A 201 3.60 18.28 5.75
N GLN A 202 3.88 17.05 6.21
CA GLN A 202 3.34 15.83 5.61
C GLN A 202 1.90 15.59 6.05
N PHE A 203 1.59 15.84 7.32
CA PHE A 203 0.22 15.75 7.85
C PHE A 203 -0.67 16.88 7.33
N THR A 204 -0.09 18.06 7.05
CA THR A 204 -0.85 19.25 6.67
C THR A 204 -0.82 19.56 5.18
N GLY A 205 0.06 18.93 4.40
CA GLY A 205 0.25 19.23 2.98
C GLY A 205 -0.96 18.95 2.09
N GLN A 206 -1.89 18.12 2.57
CA GLN A 206 -3.14 17.79 1.88
C GLN A 206 -4.25 18.81 2.16
N LEU A 207 -4.04 19.70 3.13
CA LEU A 207 -5.00 20.73 3.51
C LEU A 207 -4.87 21.94 2.59
N PRO A 208 -5.97 22.66 2.32
CA PRO A 208 -5.92 23.96 1.66
C PRO A 208 -4.94 24.90 2.38
N ALA A 209 -4.21 25.74 1.64
CA ALA A 209 -3.17 26.61 2.19
C ALA A 209 -3.63 27.42 3.43
N ALA A 210 -4.83 28.00 3.36
CA ALA A 210 -5.42 28.77 4.47
C ALA A 210 -5.65 27.94 5.75
N THR A 211 -5.92 26.63 5.61
CA THR A 211 -6.09 25.70 6.73
C THR A 211 -4.76 25.10 7.17
N ARG A 212 -3.84 24.86 6.23
CA ARG A 212 -2.52 24.29 6.47
C ARG A 212 -1.74 25.07 7.51
N ASP A 213 -1.59 26.39 7.36
CA ASP A 213 -0.78 27.20 8.29
C ASP A 213 -1.36 27.20 9.70
N LYS A 214 -2.68 27.23 9.81
CA LYS A 214 -3.39 27.16 11.09
C LYS A 214 -3.14 25.81 11.77
N VAL A 215 -3.29 24.71 11.05
CA VAL A 215 -3.07 23.36 11.59
C VAL A 215 -1.60 23.15 11.93
N ALA A 216 -0.69 23.59 11.06
CA ALA A 216 0.74 23.54 11.32
C ALA A 216 1.10 24.32 12.59
N GLY A 217 0.55 25.52 12.78
CA GLY A 217 0.73 26.31 14.00
C GLY A 217 0.17 25.62 15.26
N MET A 218 -0.94 24.89 15.15
CA MET A 218 -1.49 24.11 16.26
C MET A 218 -0.60 22.92 16.64
N LEU A 219 0.02 22.26 15.66
CA LEU A 219 0.85 21.07 15.89
C LEU A 219 2.30 21.43 16.27
N LYS A 220 2.81 22.57 15.80
CA LYS A 220 4.20 22.99 15.99
C LYS A 220 4.55 23.13 17.47
N GLY A 221 5.66 22.49 17.86
CA GLY A 221 6.18 22.52 19.23
C GLY A 221 5.43 21.65 20.23
N LYS A 222 4.38 20.92 19.81
CA LYS A 222 3.73 19.90 20.63
C LYS A 222 4.46 18.56 20.46
N ASP A 223 4.68 17.86 21.56
CA ASP A 223 5.25 16.52 21.54
C ASP A 223 4.14 15.47 21.27
N ILE A 224 3.74 15.36 20.00
CA ILE A 224 2.71 14.43 19.57
C ILE A 224 3.38 13.27 18.84
N LYS A 225 3.11 12.05 19.29
CA LYS A 225 3.54 10.81 18.63
C LYS A 225 2.35 10.10 18.03
N ILE A 226 2.48 9.69 16.78
CA ILE A 226 1.52 8.84 16.08
C ILE A 226 2.04 7.40 16.13
N PRO A 227 1.42 6.50 16.90
CA PRO A 227 1.78 5.09 16.86
C PRO A 227 1.34 4.48 15.52
N ALA A 228 2.24 3.70 14.94
CA ALA A 228 1.97 2.90 13.76
C ALA A 228 2.57 1.50 13.91
N GLU A 229 1.99 0.53 13.24
CA GLU A 229 2.52 -0.82 13.18
C GLU A 229 2.65 -1.25 11.72
N LEU A 230 3.72 -1.99 11.41
CA LEU A 230 4.01 -2.46 10.07
C LEU A 230 4.29 -3.95 10.08
N TRP A 231 3.72 -4.66 9.12
CA TRP A 231 4.01 -6.07 8.86
C TRP A 231 4.60 -6.16 7.47
N LEU A 232 5.84 -6.64 7.38
CA LEU A 232 6.59 -6.78 6.13
C LEU A 232 6.83 -8.26 5.84
N ASN A 233 6.61 -8.66 4.59
CA ASN A 233 6.93 -10.01 4.15
C ASN A 233 8.44 -10.21 3.91
N LYS A 234 8.81 -11.42 3.47
CA LYS A 234 10.20 -11.79 3.16
C LYS A 234 10.89 -10.91 2.10
N ASP A 235 10.13 -10.21 1.26
CA ASP A 235 10.64 -9.31 0.23
C ASP A 235 10.68 -7.85 0.72
N ASN A 236 10.46 -7.62 2.02
CA ASN A 236 10.34 -6.32 2.67
C ASN A 236 9.19 -5.45 2.12
N LEU A 237 8.17 -6.08 1.54
CA LEU A 237 6.96 -5.39 1.09
C LEU A 237 5.97 -5.32 2.25
N PRO A 238 5.33 -4.17 2.49
CA PRO A 238 4.28 -4.10 3.49
C PRO A 238 3.12 -5.00 3.05
N VAL A 239 2.60 -5.80 3.97
CA VAL A 239 1.35 -6.57 3.81
C VAL A 239 0.24 -6.01 4.67
N GLN A 240 0.59 -5.35 5.78
CA GLN A 240 -0.33 -4.57 6.58
C GLN A 240 0.40 -3.39 7.22
N VAL A 241 -0.33 -2.30 7.37
CA VAL A 241 0.08 -1.10 8.09
C VAL A 241 -1.11 -0.65 8.93
N THR A 242 -0.88 -0.33 10.20
CA THR A 242 -1.85 0.40 11.02
C THR A 242 -1.27 1.73 11.44
N MET A 243 -2.11 2.75 11.57
CA MET A 243 -1.72 4.06 12.06
C MET A 243 -2.85 4.64 12.91
N ASP A 244 -2.54 5.07 14.12
CA ASP A 244 -3.49 5.67 15.05
C ASP A 244 -3.24 7.18 15.16
N GLN A 245 -4.10 7.95 14.49
CA GLN A 245 -4.03 9.41 14.48
C GLN A 245 -4.77 10.05 15.67
N GLY A 246 -5.35 9.26 16.58
CA GLY A 246 -6.08 9.72 17.76
C GLY A 246 -5.32 10.78 18.58
N PRO A 247 -4.02 10.58 18.89
CA PRO A 247 -3.22 11.58 19.61
C PRO A 247 -3.14 12.94 18.91
N MET A 248 -3.01 12.95 17.58
CA MET A 248 -2.99 14.19 16.80
C MET A 248 -4.36 14.85 16.74
N MET A 249 -5.43 14.07 16.54
CA MET A 249 -6.80 14.59 16.54
C MET A 249 -7.15 15.26 17.87
N GLN A 250 -6.80 14.62 18.98
CA GLN A 250 -6.96 15.19 20.32
C GLN A 250 -6.18 16.49 20.49
N ALA A 251 -4.94 16.56 20.01
CA ALA A 251 -4.12 17.76 20.08
C ALA A 251 -4.69 18.93 19.25
N MET A 252 -5.49 18.64 18.22
CA MET A 252 -6.24 19.63 17.43
C MET A 252 -7.61 19.98 18.03
N GLY A 253 -7.97 19.43 19.19
CA GLY A 253 -9.26 19.67 19.83
C GLY A 253 -10.44 18.98 19.13
N VAL A 254 -10.16 18.02 18.25
CA VAL A 254 -11.17 17.18 17.62
C VAL A 254 -11.33 15.91 18.45
N PRO A 255 -12.56 15.42 18.69
CA PRO A 255 -12.75 14.13 19.35
C PRO A 255 -11.90 13.06 18.65
N ALA A 256 -11.06 12.37 19.42
CA ALA A 256 -10.08 11.41 18.90
C ALA A 256 -10.72 10.17 18.26
N GLY A 257 -12.06 10.03 18.35
CA GLY A 257 -12.85 8.83 18.07
C GLY A 257 -12.20 7.96 17.01
N ASP A 258 -11.75 6.78 17.43
CA ASP A 258 -10.88 5.83 16.73
C ASP A 258 -10.37 6.32 15.38
N ALA A 259 -9.47 7.32 15.38
CA ALA A 259 -8.83 7.83 14.17
C ALA A 259 -7.73 6.86 13.68
N LYS A 260 -8.06 5.57 13.66
CA LYS A 260 -7.19 4.46 13.30
C LYS A 260 -7.46 4.06 11.87
N PHE A 261 -6.39 3.89 11.12
CA PHE A 261 -6.40 3.41 9.75
C PHE A 261 -5.63 2.11 9.68
N THR A 262 -6.18 1.14 8.96
CA THR A 262 -5.53 -0.12 8.61
C THR A 262 -5.49 -0.21 7.10
N MET A 263 -4.29 -0.26 6.55
CA MET A 263 -4.04 -0.51 5.13
C MET A 263 -3.47 -1.92 4.98
N LYS A 264 -4.01 -2.70 4.07
CA LYS A 264 -3.51 -4.04 3.72
C LYS A 264 -3.11 -4.04 2.26
N TYR A 265 -2.01 -4.70 1.95
CA TYR A 265 -1.50 -4.83 0.59
C TYR A 265 -1.43 -6.31 0.21
N SER A 266 -1.72 -6.60 -1.04
CA SER A 266 -1.69 -7.95 -1.60
C SER A 266 -1.31 -7.90 -3.08
N ASP A 267 -1.10 -9.07 -3.68
CA ASP A 267 -0.88 -9.23 -5.12
C ASP A 267 0.22 -8.32 -5.69
N TRP A 268 1.31 -8.16 -4.92
CA TRP A 268 2.49 -7.40 -5.34
C TRP A 268 3.07 -7.94 -6.65
N GLY A 269 3.45 -7.05 -7.56
CA GLY A 269 4.06 -7.43 -8.84
C GLY A 269 3.08 -7.93 -9.92
N THR A 270 1.78 -7.93 -9.65
CA THR A 270 0.77 -8.28 -10.65
C THR A 270 0.52 -7.13 -11.62
N GLN A 271 0.12 -7.44 -12.86
CA GLN A 271 -0.23 -6.40 -13.82
C GLN A 271 -1.48 -5.65 -13.35
N VAL A 272 -1.34 -4.33 -13.18
CA VAL A 272 -2.44 -3.42 -12.86
C VAL A 272 -2.72 -2.58 -14.10
N ASP A 273 -3.92 -2.74 -14.65
CA ASP A 273 -4.41 -1.95 -15.77
C ASP A 273 -5.41 -0.90 -15.28
N VAL A 274 -5.08 0.37 -15.49
CA VAL A 274 -5.93 1.51 -15.16
C VAL A 274 -6.03 2.40 -16.39
N SER A 275 -7.25 2.50 -16.91
CA SER A 275 -7.60 3.33 -18.05
C SER A 275 -8.49 4.50 -17.64
N ALA A 276 -8.33 5.61 -18.36
CA ALA A 276 -9.22 6.75 -18.24
C ALA A 276 -10.67 6.34 -18.56
N PRO A 277 -11.67 6.96 -17.92
CA PRO A 277 -13.07 6.77 -18.32
C PRO A 277 -13.32 7.18 -19.79
N PRO A 278 -14.40 6.69 -20.42
CA PRO A 278 -14.77 7.11 -21.77
C PRO A 278 -14.89 8.63 -21.88
N ALA A 279 -14.26 9.22 -22.90
CA ALA A 279 -14.13 10.67 -23.00
C ALA A 279 -15.48 11.42 -23.08
N ASP A 280 -16.51 10.77 -23.63
CA ASP A 280 -17.88 11.27 -23.72
C ASP A 280 -18.63 11.28 -22.37
N GLN A 281 -18.09 10.59 -21.36
CA GLN A 281 -18.61 10.53 -19.98
C GLN A 281 -17.87 11.46 -19.02
N VAL A 282 -16.85 12.18 -19.48
CA VAL A 282 -15.98 13.01 -18.64
C VAL A 282 -16.31 14.49 -18.82
N VAL A 283 -16.46 15.21 -17.72
CA VAL A 283 -16.51 16.67 -17.65
C VAL A 283 -15.29 17.20 -16.91
N ASP A 284 -14.82 18.39 -17.29
CA ASP A 284 -13.80 19.10 -16.54
C ASP A 284 -14.40 19.69 -15.26
N LEU A 285 -13.80 19.41 -14.09
CA LEU A 285 -14.35 19.88 -12.81
C LEU A 285 -14.32 21.41 -12.71
N GLY A 286 -13.30 22.06 -13.27
CA GLY A 286 -13.21 23.52 -13.31
C GLY A 286 -14.35 24.13 -14.12
N GLU A 287 -14.69 23.54 -15.27
CA GLU A 287 -15.85 23.95 -16.07
C GLU A 287 -17.18 23.69 -15.36
N LEU A 288 -17.28 22.59 -14.62
CA LEU A 288 -18.47 22.25 -13.86
C LEU A 288 -18.73 23.25 -12.72
N MET A 289 -17.70 23.59 -11.95
CA MET A 289 -17.77 24.56 -10.85
C MET A 289 -18.14 25.97 -11.34
N LYS A 290 -17.63 26.39 -12.50
CA LYS A 290 -18.02 27.66 -13.13
C LYS A 290 -19.50 27.71 -13.51
N LYS A 291 -20.11 26.57 -13.87
CA LYS A 291 -21.55 26.49 -14.20
C LYS A 291 -22.42 26.45 -12.95
N ALA A 292 -21.98 25.77 -11.88
CA ALA A 292 -22.73 25.64 -10.63
C ALA A 292 -22.68 26.90 -9.74
N GLY A 293 -21.61 27.70 -9.83
CA GLY A 293 -21.45 28.97 -9.12
C GLY A 293 -22.05 30.20 -9.84
N ARG A 294 -22.87 29.96 -10.89
CA ARG A 294 -23.63 31.00 -11.60
C ARG A 294 -25.12 30.84 -11.31
#